data_AF-A0A2A4YPT7-F1
#
_entry.id   AF-A0A2A4YPT7-F1
#
_cell.length_a   1.000
_cell.length_b   1.000
_cell.length_c   1.000
_cell.angle_alpha   90.00
_cell.angle_beta   90.00
_cell.angle_gamma   90.00
#
_symmetry.space_group_name_H-M   'P 1'
#
loop_
_entity.id
_entity.type
_entity.pdbx_description
1 polymer ?
#
loop_
_entity_poly.entity_id
_entity_poly.type
_entity_poly.pdbx_seq_one_letter_code
_entity_poly.pdbx_strand_id
1 'polypeptide(L)'
;MFKKPLNFRFMCLLALTVSFGVQSSVSFAANKRGDIFTRFIKPIPAVKMSSEEDFNAATKLIKKKPYGDNALAYSIRIPNNWVEKEGGNSGNFMLSEKLFLELNTFYGKPTVFGRSRMEIKVLKLKGNLTAKQWYLKYILEGGFTTEGFVVHDDNRVESLLVTLEKDRSFYIRTYIWFNGGNVIMVRYFVPVENIQAEAAMQAQVLQSFKILYEKPRPIEDLVTYSFLDIIDLKYPNGWKLYTEPVRDVDRMSVTLMSMKEVSDHRGQSIISSSTQAKMDVTVISSASKDTLVGEVAKYKQKMELDGMLIGKKMESDDKFIYNENVDFGLTEIYDGVDSTNDLSEYEFWFTVMVSGNYYFFLMLLTPSRDDNFGVWAENTQNYKEILKNFTPMAGAFMERDY
;
A
#
# COMPACT_ATOMS: atom_id res chain seq x y z
N MET A 1 6.89 8.60 38.91
CA MET A 1 7.21 8.62 37.47
C MET A 1 6.83 10.00 36.95
N PHE A 2 7.83 10.88 36.79
CA PHE A 2 7.60 12.30 36.51
C PHE A 2 7.08 12.50 35.09
N LYS A 3 5.89 13.09 34.93
CA LYS A 3 5.43 13.65 33.65
C LYS A 3 6.37 14.80 33.31
N LYS A 4 7.17 14.67 32.25
CA LYS A 4 7.95 15.79 31.71
C LYS A 4 6.99 16.93 31.35
N PRO A 5 7.30 18.19 31.70
CA PRO A 5 6.49 19.32 31.27
C PRO A 5 6.53 19.43 29.74
N LEU A 6 5.37 19.55 29.11
CA LEU A 6 5.23 19.77 27.68
C LEU A 6 5.91 21.13 27.36
N ASN A 7 7.02 21.08 26.63
CA ASN A 7 7.87 22.25 26.37
C ASN A 7 7.06 23.31 25.57
N PHE A 8 7.12 24.59 25.96
CA PHE A 8 6.31 25.68 25.37
C PHE A 8 6.50 25.81 23.84
N ARG A 9 7.66 25.37 23.32
CA ARG A 9 7.95 25.23 21.88
C ARG A 9 6.93 24.33 21.14
N PHE A 10 6.38 23.29 21.78
CA PHE A 10 5.40 22.39 21.17
C PHE A 10 3.98 23.00 21.10
N MET A 11 3.61 23.93 21.98
CA MET A 11 2.31 24.62 21.90
C MET A 11 2.21 25.55 20.68
N CYS A 12 3.31 26.17 20.26
CA CYS A 12 3.33 26.98 19.04
C CYS A 12 3.22 26.13 17.76
N LEU A 13 3.78 24.91 17.77
CA LEU A 13 3.66 23.95 16.66
C LEU A 13 2.22 23.46 16.48
N LEU A 14 1.47 23.25 17.56
CA LEU A 14 0.06 22.83 17.50
C LEU A 14 -0.87 23.95 16.99
N ALA A 15 -0.49 25.22 17.19
CA ALA A 15 -1.19 26.39 16.64
C ALA A 15 -0.81 26.69 15.17
N LEU A 16 0.30 26.12 14.69
CA LEU A 16 0.72 26.13 13.29
C LEU A 16 0.18 24.88 12.60
N THR A 17 -1.15 24.76 12.49
CA THR A 17 -1.71 24.00 11.37
C THR A 17 -1.16 24.65 10.11
N VAL A 18 -0.22 23.97 9.44
CA VAL A 18 0.47 24.42 8.24
C VAL A 18 -0.57 24.54 7.12
N SER A 19 -1.30 25.64 7.17
CA SER A 19 -2.42 25.88 6.29
C SER A 19 -1.83 26.43 5.00
N PHE A 20 -1.37 25.54 4.12
CA PHE A 20 -1.09 25.87 2.71
C PHE A 20 -2.31 26.55 2.01
N GLY A 21 -3.50 26.48 2.63
CA GLY A 21 -4.79 26.95 2.14
C GLY A 21 -5.11 28.44 2.30
N VAL A 22 -4.22 29.31 2.76
CA VAL A 22 -4.49 30.77 2.69
C VAL A 22 -4.09 31.26 1.29
N GLN A 23 -5.05 31.17 0.34
CA GLN A 23 -5.14 31.87 -0.98
C GLN A 23 -5.11 31.08 -2.31
N SER A 24 -5.00 29.75 -2.39
CA SER A 24 -5.18 29.05 -3.69
C SER A 24 -6.61 28.53 -3.88
N SER A 25 -7.54 29.43 -4.21
CA SER A 25 -8.89 29.04 -4.70
C SER A 25 -8.85 28.69 -6.19
N VAL A 26 -7.96 27.77 -6.58
CA VAL A 26 -8.00 27.16 -7.91
C VAL A 26 -8.71 25.82 -7.77
N SER A 27 -10.04 25.84 -7.86
CA SER A 27 -10.78 24.60 -8.10
C SER A 27 -10.56 24.20 -9.55
N PHE A 28 -9.67 23.25 -9.78
CA PHE A 28 -9.65 22.53 -11.04
C PHE A 28 -10.98 21.79 -11.15
N ALA A 29 -11.69 21.99 -12.25
CA ALA A 29 -12.93 21.28 -12.55
C ALA A 29 -12.61 19.81 -12.92
N ALA A 30 -12.05 19.06 -11.97
CA ALA A 30 -12.03 17.62 -12.03
C ALA A 30 -13.49 17.18 -11.89
N ASN A 31 -14.02 16.52 -12.92
CA ASN A 31 -15.26 15.76 -12.78
C ASN A 31 -15.21 15.00 -11.45
N LYS A 32 -16.25 15.11 -10.62
CA LYS A 32 -16.40 14.38 -9.35
C LYS A 32 -16.42 12.85 -9.57
N ARG A 33 -15.33 12.27 -10.07
CA ARG A 33 -15.02 10.87 -9.91
C ARG A 33 -14.72 10.74 -8.42
N GLY A 34 -15.62 10.10 -7.67
CA GLY A 34 -15.36 9.85 -6.26
C GLY A 34 -14.04 9.11 -6.09
N ASP A 35 -13.34 9.38 -4.99
CA ASP A 35 -12.08 8.73 -4.60
C ASP A 35 -12.15 7.22 -4.85
N ILE A 36 -11.10 6.66 -5.47
CA ILE A 36 -11.02 5.23 -5.81
C ILE A 36 -11.42 4.31 -4.65
N PHE A 37 -11.11 4.67 -3.41
CA PHE A 37 -11.51 3.88 -2.27
C PHE A 37 -13.03 3.87 -2.06
N THR A 38 -13.71 5.01 -2.21
CA THR A 38 -15.18 5.09 -2.10
C THR A 38 -15.89 4.30 -3.20
N ARG A 39 -15.27 4.18 -4.38
CA ARG A 39 -15.84 3.44 -5.52
C ARG A 39 -15.78 1.93 -5.33
N PHE A 40 -14.69 1.42 -4.77
CA PHE A 40 -14.41 -0.02 -4.69
C PHE A 40 -14.61 -0.63 -3.30
N ILE A 41 -14.48 0.17 -2.23
CA ILE A 41 -14.61 -0.29 -0.84
C ILE A 41 -16.05 -0.13 -0.37
N LYS A 42 -16.81 -1.22 -0.46
CA LYS A 42 -18.20 -1.32 -0.02
C LYS A 42 -18.36 -2.51 0.92
N PRO A 43 -19.26 -2.47 1.92
CA PRO A 43 -19.48 -3.61 2.79
C PRO A 43 -19.96 -4.82 1.96
N ILE A 44 -19.42 -6.01 2.26
CA ILE A 44 -19.91 -7.25 1.66
C ILE A 44 -21.35 -7.50 2.17
N PRO A 45 -22.31 -7.84 1.28
CA PRO A 45 -23.67 -8.15 1.70
C PRO A 45 -23.71 -9.20 2.81
N ALA A 46 -24.50 -8.92 3.85
CA ALA A 46 -24.67 -9.85 4.96
C ALA A 46 -25.42 -11.10 4.50
N VAL A 47 -24.93 -12.27 4.93
CA VAL A 47 -25.55 -13.56 4.64
C VAL A 47 -25.84 -14.27 5.95
N LYS A 48 -27.02 -14.89 6.06
CA LYS A 48 -27.38 -15.70 7.22
C LYS A 48 -26.55 -16.99 7.20
N MET A 49 -25.54 -17.06 8.06
CA MET A 49 -24.69 -18.24 8.20
C MET A 49 -25.45 -19.41 8.82
N SER A 50 -25.08 -20.64 8.44
CA SER A 50 -25.52 -21.84 9.16
C SER A 50 -24.81 -21.94 10.52
N SER A 51 -25.35 -22.75 11.43
CA SER A 51 -24.69 -23.01 12.71
C SER A 51 -23.32 -23.68 12.48
N GLU A 52 -22.41 -23.56 13.44
CA GLU A 52 -21.09 -24.21 13.33
C GLU A 52 -21.22 -25.74 13.25
N GLU A 53 -22.19 -26.33 13.97
CA GLU A 53 -22.47 -27.77 13.94
C GLU A 53 -22.94 -28.21 12.55
N ASP A 54 -23.90 -27.51 11.96
CA ASP A 54 -24.41 -27.81 10.61
C ASP A 54 -23.31 -27.65 9.56
N PHE A 55 -22.53 -26.58 9.66
CA PHE A 55 -21.39 -26.33 8.77
C PHE A 55 -20.35 -27.44 8.88
N ASN A 56 -20.02 -27.85 10.10
CA ASN A 56 -19.06 -28.91 10.37
C ASN A 56 -19.52 -30.27 9.87
N ALA A 57 -20.82 -30.57 9.93
CA ALA A 57 -21.43 -31.78 9.42
C ALA A 57 -21.51 -31.80 7.88
N ALA A 58 -21.76 -30.66 7.24
CA ALA A 58 -21.87 -30.53 5.78
C ALA A 58 -20.52 -30.48 5.05
N THR A 59 -19.43 -30.24 5.77
CA THR A 59 -18.09 -30.04 5.20
C THR A 59 -17.05 -30.97 5.83
N LYS A 60 -15.91 -31.14 5.15
CA LYS A 60 -14.74 -31.88 5.62
C LYS A 60 -13.54 -30.94 5.71
N LEU A 61 -12.73 -31.11 6.75
CA LEU A 61 -11.49 -30.34 6.91
C LEU A 61 -10.38 -30.94 6.03
N ILE A 62 -9.80 -30.10 5.17
CA ILE A 62 -8.65 -30.44 4.34
C ILE A 62 -7.44 -29.68 4.86
N LYS A 63 -6.31 -30.39 5.03
CA LYS A 63 -5.00 -29.81 5.33
C LYS A 63 -4.03 -30.20 4.22
N LYS A 64 -3.32 -29.23 3.66
CA LYS A 64 -2.37 -29.46 2.58
C LYS A 64 -1.09 -28.68 2.85
N LYS A 65 0.03 -29.24 2.39
CA LYS A 65 1.34 -28.60 2.36
C LYS A 65 1.87 -28.68 0.92
N PRO A 66 1.40 -27.80 0.02
CA PRO A 66 1.80 -27.81 -1.37
C PRO A 66 3.32 -27.72 -1.52
N TYR A 67 3.90 -28.51 -2.42
CA TYR A 67 5.33 -28.53 -2.74
C TYR A 67 6.28 -28.72 -1.54
N GLY A 68 5.77 -29.18 -0.38
CA GLY A 68 6.57 -29.30 0.83
C GLY A 68 6.96 -27.96 1.49
N ASP A 69 6.41 -26.83 1.05
CA ASP A 69 6.71 -25.51 1.65
C ASP A 69 5.75 -25.19 2.80
N ASN A 70 6.31 -24.88 3.98
CA ASN A 70 5.54 -24.42 5.14
C ASN A 70 4.83 -23.09 4.88
N ALA A 71 5.41 -22.19 4.06
CA ALA A 71 4.80 -20.90 3.73
C ALA A 71 3.49 -21.04 2.95
N LEU A 72 3.26 -22.20 2.32
CA LEU A 72 2.06 -22.48 1.53
C LEU A 72 1.11 -23.44 2.23
N ALA A 73 1.46 -23.93 3.43
CA ALA A 73 0.65 -24.89 4.13
C ALA A 73 -0.62 -24.23 4.66
N TYR A 74 -1.77 -24.84 4.39
CA TYR A 74 -3.08 -24.31 4.78
C TYR A 74 -4.02 -25.40 5.26
N SER A 75 -5.08 -24.96 5.94
CA SER A 75 -6.26 -25.75 6.23
C SER A 75 -7.52 -25.01 5.78
N ILE A 76 -8.50 -25.75 5.27
CA ILE A 76 -9.79 -25.20 4.85
C ILE A 76 -10.87 -26.28 4.94
N ARG A 77 -12.11 -25.90 5.27
CA ARG A 77 -13.26 -26.79 5.19
C ARG A 77 -13.91 -26.71 3.81
N ILE A 78 -14.20 -27.85 3.23
CA ILE A 78 -14.79 -27.99 1.89
C ILE A 78 -16.05 -28.85 1.97
N PRO A 79 -17.13 -28.56 1.21
CA PRO A 79 -18.33 -29.40 1.22
C PRO A 79 -18.02 -30.88 0.94
N ASN A 80 -18.70 -31.78 1.65
CA ASN A 80 -18.39 -33.21 1.62
C ASN A 80 -18.49 -33.80 0.20
N ASN A 81 -19.46 -33.32 -0.57
CA ASN A 81 -19.76 -33.74 -1.94
C ASN A 81 -18.84 -33.13 -3.01
N TRP A 82 -17.85 -32.32 -2.63
CA TRP A 82 -16.89 -31.75 -3.58
C TRP A 82 -15.70 -32.68 -3.80
N VAL A 83 -15.23 -32.65 -5.03
CA VAL A 83 -14.11 -33.47 -5.52
C VAL A 83 -12.91 -32.56 -5.74
N GLU A 84 -11.74 -33.00 -5.25
CA GLU A 84 -10.46 -32.35 -5.51
C GLU A 84 -10.01 -32.68 -6.94
N LYS A 85 -9.50 -31.68 -7.66
CA LYS A 85 -8.93 -31.88 -9.00
C LYS A 85 -7.71 -32.80 -8.88
N GLU A 86 -7.71 -33.91 -9.62
CA GLU A 86 -6.56 -34.80 -9.67
C GLU A 86 -5.38 -34.13 -10.40
N GLY A 87 -4.24 -33.99 -9.71
CA GLY A 87 -2.94 -33.77 -10.32
C GLY A 87 -2.57 -32.31 -10.64
N GLY A 88 -1.42 -31.91 -10.11
CA GLY A 88 -0.65 -30.72 -10.48
C GLY A 88 0.74 -30.67 -9.86
N ASN A 89 1.31 -31.81 -9.43
CA ASN A 89 2.70 -31.90 -8.97
C ASN A 89 3.62 -31.99 -10.19
N SER A 90 3.73 -30.91 -10.95
CA SER A 90 4.85 -30.74 -11.88
C SER A 90 6.10 -30.48 -11.03
N GLY A 91 7.14 -31.29 -11.23
CA GLY A 91 8.38 -31.26 -10.43
C GLY A 91 9.20 -29.97 -10.50
N ASN A 92 8.76 -28.96 -11.26
CA ASN A 92 9.42 -27.67 -11.38
C ASN A 92 8.55 -26.57 -10.75
N PHE A 93 8.65 -26.44 -9.42
CA PHE A 93 8.06 -25.34 -8.67
C PHE A 93 8.93 -24.09 -8.83
N MET A 94 8.44 -23.10 -9.57
CA MET A 94 9.04 -21.76 -9.61
C MET A 94 7.92 -20.73 -9.48
N LEU A 95 7.90 -20.02 -8.36
CA LEU A 95 6.94 -18.94 -8.16
C LEU A 95 7.29 -17.76 -9.06
N SER A 96 6.28 -17.31 -9.81
CA SER A 96 6.36 -16.11 -10.63
C SER A 96 5.82 -14.91 -9.86
N GLU A 97 6.35 -13.72 -10.17
CA GLU A 97 5.78 -12.44 -9.75
C GLU A 97 4.64 -11.98 -10.67
N LYS A 98 4.46 -12.64 -11.84
CA LYS A 98 3.48 -12.24 -12.86
C LYS A 98 2.33 -13.23 -13.04
N LEU A 99 2.57 -14.52 -12.79
CA LEU A 99 1.60 -15.58 -13.06
C LEU A 99 1.27 -16.36 -11.78
N PHE A 100 -0.02 -16.45 -11.48
CA PHE A 100 -0.53 -17.27 -10.40
C PHE A 100 -0.27 -18.76 -10.68
N LEU A 101 0.32 -19.44 -9.71
CA LEU A 101 0.43 -20.89 -9.68
C LEU A 101 -0.79 -21.47 -8.93
N GLU A 102 -1.42 -22.49 -9.51
CA GLU A 102 -2.53 -23.20 -8.87
C GLU A 102 -1.98 -24.13 -7.76
N LEU A 103 -2.39 -23.91 -6.52
CA LEU A 103 -2.08 -24.79 -5.40
C LEU A 103 -3.07 -25.94 -5.31
N ASN A 104 -4.35 -25.65 -5.50
CA ASN A 104 -5.40 -26.65 -5.49
C ASN A 104 -6.70 -26.12 -6.11
N THR A 105 -7.53 -27.02 -6.61
CA THR A 105 -8.86 -26.71 -7.10
C THR A 105 -9.85 -27.78 -6.66
N PHE A 106 -11.03 -27.35 -6.21
CA PHE A 106 -12.12 -28.23 -5.84
C PHE A 106 -13.36 -27.92 -6.66
N TYR A 107 -14.11 -28.95 -7.03
CA TYR A 107 -15.32 -28.83 -7.85
C TYR A 107 -16.54 -29.40 -7.11
N GLY A 108 -17.62 -28.61 -7.11
CA GLY A 108 -18.94 -29.08 -6.77
C GLY A 108 -19.59 -29.87 -7.90
N LYS A 109 -20.82 -30.34 -7.65
CA LYS A 109 -21.61 -31.07 -8.65
C LYS A 109 -21.92 -30.16 -9.86
N PRO A 110 -21.86 -30.68 -11.09
CA PRO A 110 -22.29 -29.94 -12.26
C PRO A 110 -23.80 -29.70 -12.23
N THR A 111 -24.20 -28.50 -12.63
CA THR A 111 -25.61 -28.11 -12.84
C THR A 111 -25.77 -27.54 -14.26
N VAL A 112 -27.01 -27.31 -14.68
CA VAL A 112 -27.29 -26.66 -15.97
C VAL A 112 -26.68 -25.25 -16.05
N PHE A 113 -26.65 -24.53 -14.94
CA PHE A 113 -26.11 -23.16 -14.83
C PHE A 113 -24.60 -23.10 -14.65
N GLY A 114 -23.98 -24.20 -14.23
CA GLY A 114 -22.53 -24.34 -14.12
C GLY A 114 -22.15 -25.23 -12.95
N ARG A 115 -20.88 -25.21 -12.58
CA ARG A 115 -20.43 -25.83 -11.34
C ARG A 115 -19.78 -24.80 -10.45
N SER A 116 -20.20 -24.77 -9.19
CA SER A 116 -19.45 -24.09 -8.15
C SER A 116 -18.08 -24.72 -8.03
N ARG A 117 -17.06 -23.89 -7.82
CA ARG A 117 -15.68 -24.33 -7.72
C ARG A 117 -14.91 -23.43 -6.78
N MET A 118 -13.84 -23.95 -6.21
CA MET A 118 -12.93 -23.18 -5.39
C MET A 118 -11.51 -23.38 -5.90
N GLU A 119 -10.79 -22.28 -6.02
CA GLU A 119 -9.41 -22.24 -6.49
C GLU A 119 -8.53 -21.61 -5.40
N ILE A 120 -7.42 -22.26 -5.10
CA ILE A 120 -6.37 -21.71 -4.24
C ILE A 120 -5.15 -21.50 -5.13
N LYS A 121 -4.69 -20.27 -5.22
CA LYS A 121 -3.57 -19.87 -6.06
C LYS A 121 -2.54 -19.09 -5.25
N VAL A 122 -1.30 -19.11 -5.73
CA VAL A 122 -0.21 -18.35 -5.13
C VAL A 122 0.54 -17.55 -6.19
N LEU A 123 1.00 -16.37 -5.80
CA LEU A 123 1.91 -15.52 -6.56
C LEU A 123 3.03 -15.06 -5.62
N LYS A 124 4.23 -14.83 -6.14
CA LYS A 124 5.27 -14.15 -5.36
C LYS A 124 4.92 -12.67 -5.23
N LEU A 125 4.92 -12.14 -4.00
CA LEU A 125 4.71 -10.73 -3.74
C LEU A 125 5.93 -9.94 -4.25
N LYS A 126 5.67 -8.88 -5.01
CA LYS A 126 6.67 -7.93 -5.46
C LYS A 126 6.44 -6.59 -4.77
N GLY A 127 7.50 -6.01 -4.21
CA GLY A 127 7.45 -4.76 -3.46
C GLY A 127 6.75 -4.89 -2.11
N ASN A 128 6.53 -3.76 -1.45
CA ASN A 128 6.02 -3.72 -0.07
C ASN A 128 4.54 -3.35 0.06
N LEU A 129 3.72 -3.56 -0.97
CA LEU A 129 2.30 -3.23 -0.92
C LEU A 129 1.57 -3.96 0.22
N THR A 130 0.57 -3.30 0.81
CA THR A 130 -0.42 -3.97 1.67
C THR A 130 -1.37 -4.84 0.84
N ALA A 131 -2.05 -5.81 1.46
CA ALA A 131 -3.03 -6.66 0.79
C ALA A 131 -4.16 -5.84 0.16
N LYS A 132 -4.62 -4.78 0.84
CA LYS A 132 -5.58 -3.80 0.32
C LYS A 132 -5.07 -3.18 -1.00
N GLN A 133 -3.88 -2.59 -0.98
CA GLN A 133 -3.31 -1.89 -2.14
C GLN A 133 -3.04 -2.86 -3.30
N TRP A 134 -2.38 -3.98 -3.03
CA TRP A 134 -2.06 -4.98 -4.04
C TRP A 134 -3.33 -5.51 -4.70
N TYR A 135 -4.37 -5.80 -3.92
CA TYR A 135 -5.59 -6.38 -4.48
C TYR A 135 -6.45 -5.35 -5.22
N LEU A 136 -6.49 -4.10 -4.78
CA LEU A 136 -7.12 -3.02 -5.56
C LEU A 136 -6.39 -2.80 -6.89
N LYS A 137 -5.05 -2.79 -6.89
CA LYS A 137 -4.25 -2.76 -8.13
C LYS A 137 -4.64 -3.91 -9.06
N TYR A 138 -4.69 -5.14 -8.55
CA TYR A 138 -5.12 -6.33 -9.30
C TYR A 138 -6.54 -6.18 -9.88
N ILE A 139 -7.48 -5.62 -9.11
CA ILE A 139 -8.86 -5.39 -9.54
C ILE A 139 -8.93 -4.38 -10.68
N LEU A 140 -8.20 -3.27 -10.55
CA LEU A 140 -8.18 -2.18 -11.52
C LEU A 140 -7.53 -2.59 -12.83
N GLU A 141 -6.37 -3.27 -12.76
CA GLU A 141 -5.66 -3.79 -13.93
C GLU A 141 -6.49 -4.85 -14.67
N GLY A 142 -7.28 -5.64 -13.95
CA GLY A 142 -8.20 -6.62 -14.51
C GLY A 142 -9.53 -6.06 -15.01
N GLY A 143 -9.81 -4.77 -14.75
CA GLY A 143 -11.10 -4.15 -15.09
C GLY A 143 -12.29 -4.75 -14.34
N PHE A 144 -12.07 -5.32 -13.14
CA PHE A 144 -13.13 -5.95 -12.37
C PHE A 144 -13.94 -4.92 -11.57
N THR A 145 -15.23 -5.21 -11.35
CA THR A 145 -16.10 -4.43 -10.46
C THR A 145 -16.37 -5.19 -9.17
N THR A 146 -16.29 -4.50 -8.02
CA THR A 146 -16.55 -5.10 -6.70
C THR A 146 -17.97 -4.82 -6.23
N GLU A 147 -18.65 -5.88 -5.78
CA GLU A 147 -19.92 -5.80 -5.04
C GLU A 147 -19.68 -5.56 -3.55
N GLY A 148 -18.55 -6.06 -3.03
CA GLY A 148 -18.11 -5.82 -1.67
C GLY A 148 -16.61 -6.01 -1.51
N PHE A 149 -16.04 -5.34 -0.51
CA PHE A 149 -14.61 -5.33 -0.22
C PHE A 149 -14.40 -4.99 1.26
N VAL A 150 -13.75 -5.88 1.99
CA VAL A 150 -13.47 -5.75 3.42
C VAL A 150 -11.99 -5.93 3.66
N VAL A 151 -11.37 -4.95 4.32
CA VAL A 151 -9.99 -5.03 4.78
C VAL A 151 -9.99 -5.57 6.19
N HIS A 152 -9.31 -6.69 6.41
CA HIS A 152 -9.15 -7.28 7.74
C HIS A 152 -7.92 -6.71 8.44
N ASP A 153 -6.80 -6.61 7.71
CA ASP A 153 -5.55 -5.97 8.12
C ASP A 153 -4.63 -5.75 6.90
N ASP A 154 -3.38 -5.32 7.14
CA ASP A 154 -2.38 -5.07 6.09
C ASP A 154 -2.02 -6.31 5.25
N ASN A 155 -2.30 -7.52 5.73
CA ASN A 155 -1.98 -8.78 5.08
C ASN A 155 -3.23 -9.50 4.54
N ARG A 156 -4.43 -9.06 4.91
CA ARG A 156 -5.67 -9.79 4.64
C ARG A 156 -6.77 -8.90 4.13
N VAL A 157 -7.34 -9.30 3.00
CA VAL A 157 -8.47 -8.60 2.38
C VAL A 157 -9.42 -9.61 1.76
N GLU A 158 -10.70 -9.25 1.73
CA GLU A 158 -11.78 -10.06 1.20
C GLU A 158 -12.62 -9.23 0.24
N SER A 159 -13.11 -9.84 -0.82
CA SER A 159 -14.06 -9.19 -1.73
C SER A 159 -15.12 -10.14 -2.24
N LEU A 160 -16.16 -9.53 -2.80
CA LEU A 160 -17.16 -10.16 -3.62
C LEU A 160 -17.19 -9.42 -4.96
N LEU A 161 -17.09 -10.15 -6.06
CA LEU A 161 -17.19 -9.61 -7.42
C LEU A 161 -18.08 -10.49 -8.29
N VAL A 162 -18.57 -9.93 -9.38
CA VAL A 162 -19.27 -10.67 -10.43
C VAL A 162 -18.39 -10.68 -11.67
N THR A 163 -18.24 -11.84 -12.30
CA THR A 163 -17.52 -11.96 -13.57
C THR A 163 -18.32 -12.78 -14.57
N LEU A 164 -18.10 -12.52 -15.85
CA LEU A 164 -18.63 -13.31 -16.95
C LEU A 164 -17.51 -14.22 -17.48
N GLU A 165 -17.65 -15.52 -17.27
CA GLU A 165 -16.77 -16.51 -17.89
C GLU A 165 -17.50 -17.18 -19.05
N LYS A 166 -17.04 -16.90 -20.28
CA LYS A 166 -17.69 -17.34 -21.52
C LYS A 166 -19.12 -16.78 -21.61
N ASP A 167 -20.11 -17.63 -21.36
CA ASP A 167 -21.54 -17.36 -21.43
C ASP A 167 -22.23 -17.39 -20.05
N ARG A 168 -21.45 -17.51 -18.96
CA ARG A 168 -21.99 -17.72 -17.61
C ARG A 168 -21.43 -16.72 -16.62
N SER A 169 -22.32 -16.15 -15.82
CA SER A 169 -21.96 -15.22 -14.76
C SER A 169 -21.71 -15.96 -13.45
N PHE A 170 -20.66 -15.56 -12.74
CA PHE A 170 -20.31 -16.11 -11.43
C PHE A 170 -20.17 -15.01 -10.40
N TYR A 171 -20.74 -15.23 -9.21
CA TYR A 171 -20.31 -14.55 -8.00
C TYR A 171 -19.01 -15.21 -7.51
N ILE A 172 -17.98 -14.40 -7.37
CA ILE A 172 -16.68 -14.83 -6.87
C ILE A 172 -16.42 -14.10 -5.57
N ARG A 173 -16.43 -14.85 -4.47
CA ARG A 173 -15.90 -14.36 -3.20
C ARG A 173 -14.42 -14.71 -3.14
N THR A 174 -13.59 -13.70 -2.91
CA THR A 174 -12.12 -13.83 -2.92
C THR A 174 -11.58 -13.47 -1.56
N TYR A 175 -10.66 -14.28 -1.06
CA TYR A 175 -9.89 -14.02 0.14
C TYR A 175 -8.40 -13.99 -0.21
N ILE A 176 -7.74 -12.89 0.11
CA ILE A 176 -6.30 -12.71 -0.10
C ILE A 176 -5.61 -12.72 1.26
N TRP A 177 -4.55 -13.52 1.38
CA TRP A 177 -3.72 -13.59 2.56
C TRP A 177 -2.24 -13.58 2.17
N PHE A 178 -1.51 -12.58 2.63
CA PHE A 178 -0.07 -12.50 2.49
C PHE A 178 0.64 -13.34 3.55
N ASN A 179 1.57 -14.20 3.13
CA ASN A 179 2.36 -15.01 4.03
C ASN A 179 3.81 -15.11 3.57
N GLY A 180 4.73 -14.54 4.33
CA GLY A 180 6.09 -14.29 3.85
C GLY A 180 6.06 -13.44 2.57
N GLY A 181 6.85 -13.85 1.58
CA GLY A 181 6.89 -13.20 0.26
C GLY A 181 5.83 -13.70 -0.72
N ASN A 182 4.72 -14.27 -0.25
CA ASN A 182 3.70 -14.89 -1.09
C ASN A 182 2.34 -14.25 -0.92
N VAL A 183 1.64 -14.06 -2.03
CA VAL A 183 0.23 -13.70 -2.10
C VAL A 183 -0.57 -14.98 -2.31
N ILE A 184 -1.34 -15.40 -1.30
CA ILE A 184 -2.25 -16.54 -1.43
C ILE A 184 -3.64 -16.01 -1.71
N MET A 185 -4.22 -16.43 -2.85
CA MET A 185 -5.54 -16.04 -3.31
C MET A 185 -6.47 -17.26 -3.30
N VAL A 186 -7.50 -17.21 -2.47
CA VAL A 186 -8.56 -18.22 -2.41
C VAL A 186 -9.81 -17.64 -3.04
N ARG A 187 -10.37 -18.32 -4.04
CA ARG A 187 -11.56 -17.87 -4.76
C ARG A 187 -12.61 -18.94 -4.73
N TYR A 188 -13.83 -18.58 -4.35
CA TYR A 188 -14.99 -19.46 -4.41
C TYR A 188 -15.98 -18.90 -5.43
N PHE A 189 -16.18 -19.64 -6.51
CA PHE A 189 -17.07 -19.34 -7.62
C PHE A 189 -18.43 -20.01 -7.41
N VAL A 190 -19.50 -19.24 -7.55
CA VAL A 190 -20.88 -19.71 -7.52
C VAL A 190 -21.61 -19.17 -8.75
N PRO A 191 -22.26 -19.99 -9.58
CA PRO A 191 -23.13 -19.49 -10.65
C PRO A 191 -24.18 -18.53 -10.10
N VAL A 192 -24.48 -17.43 -10.80
CA VAL A 192 -25.41 -16.39 -10.33
C VAL A 192 -26.77 -16.98 -9.91
N GLU A 193 -27.24 -18.00 -10.61
CA GLU A 193 -28.50 -18.68 -10.36
C GLU A 193 -28.53 -19.45 -9.03
N ASN A 194 -27.37 -19.83 -8.50
CA ASN A 194 -27.24 -20.60 -7.26
C ASN A 194 -26.90 -19.72 -6.03
N ILE A 195 -26.64 -18.43 -6.20
CA ILE A 195 -26.08 -17.59 -5.12
C ILE A 195 -26.98 -17.55 -3.88
N GLN A 196 -28.31 -17.52 -4.05
CA GLN A 196 -29.24 -17.48 -2.92
C GLN A 196 -29.12 -18.71 -2.02
N ALA A 197 -28.85 -19.89 -2.61
CA ALA A 197 -28.70 -21.14 -1.87
C ALA A 197 -27.28 -21.35 -1.34
N GLU A 198 -26.26 -20.89 -2.09
CA GLU A 198 -24.86 -21.21 -1.79
C GLU A 198 -24.09 -20.08 -1.09
N ALA A 199 -24.62 -18.86 -0.98
CA ALA A 199 -23.91 -17.70 -0.41
C ALA A 199 -23.40 -17.95 1.02
N ALA A 200 -24.19 -18.62 1.86
CA ALA A 200 -23.79 -18.92 3.24
C ALA A 200 -22.62 -19.90 3.27
N MET A 201 -22.70 -20.97 2.46
CA MET A 201 -21.64 -21.95 2.31
C MET A 201 -20.37 -21.31 1.74
N GLN A 202 -20.49 -20.47 0.71
CA GLN A 202 -19.37 -19.72 0.12
C GLN A 202 -18.64 -18.88 1.18
N ALA A 203 -19.40 -18.18 2.02
CA ALA A 203 -18.86 -17.34 3.08
C ALA A 203 -18.14 -18.16 4.16
N GLN A 204 -18.78 -19.20 4.69
CA GLN A 204 -18.22 -20.02 5.77
C GLN A 204 -17.00 -20.84 5.32
N VAL A 205 -17.01 -21.33 4.07
CA VAL A 205 -15.85 -22.04 3.49
C VAL A 205 -14.64 -21.10 3.43
N LEU A 206 -14.78 -19.88 2.91
CA LEU A 206 -13.67 -18.92 2.87
C LEU A 206 -13.20 -18.49 4.26
N GLN A 207 -14.12 -18.25 5.20
CA GLN A 207 -13.77 -17.91 6.58
C GLN A 207 -13.03 -19.05 7.31
N SER A 208 -13.23 -20.30 6.88
CA SER A 208 -12.52 -21.46 7.44
C SER A 208 -11.07 -21.59 6.96
N PHE A 209 -10.66 -20.82 5.94
CA PHE A 209 -9.30 -20.85 5.42
C PHE A 209 -8.31 -20.32 6.46
N LYS A 210 -7.27 -21.10 6.74
CA LYS A 210 -6.19 -20.73 7.66
C LYS A 210 -4.85 -21.16 7.09
N ILE A 211 -3.85 -20.31 7.27
CA ILE A 211 -2.45 -20.68 7.04
C ILE A 211 -1.93 -21.42 8.28
N LEU A 212 -1.22 -22.52 8.07
CA LEU A 212 -0.74 -23.36 9.16
C LEU A 212 0.57 -22.86 9.77
N TYR A 213 1.42 -22.21 8.96
CA TYR A 213 2.69 -21.62 9.41
C TYR A 213 2.80 -20.20 8.89
N GLU A 214 2.47 -19.24 9.74
CA GLU A 214 2.62 -17.82 9.43
C GLU A 214 4.10 -17.45 9.40
N LYS A 215 4.50 -16.74 8.34
CA LYS A 215 5.83 -16.18 8.17
C LYS A 215 5.70 -14.67 8.04
N PRO A 216 6.54 -13.89 8.74
CA PRO A 216 6.55 -12.45 8.57
C PRO A 216 6.90 -12.10 7.13
N ARG A 217 6.32 -11.00 6.63
CA ARG A 217 6.68 -10.47 5.30
C ARG A 217 8.18 -10.18 5.24
N PRO A 218 8.85 -10.50 4.13
CA PRO A 218 10.21 -10.01 3.92
C PRO A 218 10.16 -8.48 3.89
N ILE A 219 11.04 -7.85 4.66
CA ILE A 219 11.25 -6.41 4.58
C ILE A 219 12.05 -6.17 3.31
N GLU A 220 11.64 -5.19 2.51
CA GLU A 220 12.41 -4.77 1.33
C GLU A 220 13.79 -4.28 1.76
N ASP A 221 14.83 -4.63 1.00
CA ASP A 221 16.20 -4.21 1.32
C ASP A 221 16.29 -2.67 1.28
N LEU A 222 16.62 -2.09 2.45
CA LEU A 222 16.77 -0.64 2.61
C LEU A 222 18.24 -0.25 2.50
N VAL A 223 18.50 0.81 1.73
CA VAL A 223 19.78 1.50 1.66
C VAL A 223 19.75 2.66 2.66
N THR A 224 20.87 2.90 3.33
CA THR A 224 20.99 4.00 4.30
C THR A 224 21.83 5.12 3.72
N TYR A 225 21.34 6.36 3.85
CA TYR A 225 22.11 7.57 3.62
C TYR A 225 22.14 8.40 4.90
N SER A 226 23.33 8.72 5.38
CA SER A 226 23.53 9.46 6.62
C SER A 226 23.82 10.94 6.33
N PHE A 227 23.04 11.83 6.94
CA PHE A 227 23.32 13.26 6.97
C PHE A 227 24.26 13.56 8.14
N LEU A 228 25.57 13.42 7.89
CA LEU A 228 26.59 13.53 8.94
C LEU A 228 26.20 12.63 10.14
N ASP A 229 26.27 13.16 11.36
CA ASP A 229 25.87 12.47 12.59
C ASP A 229 24.47 12.89 13.09
N ILE A 230 23.65 13.49 12.21
CA ILE A 230 22.35 14.07 12.56
C ILE A 230 21.24 13.04 12.33
N ILE A 231 21.26 12.35 11.19
CA ILE A 231 20.20 11.41 10.84
C ILE A 231 20.61 10.35 9.81
N ASP A 232 20.09 9.13 10.01
CA ASP A 232 20.03 8.08 9.00
C ASP A 232 18.69 8.07 8.26
N LEU A 233 18.74 8.34 6.95
CA LEU A 233 17.64 8.18 6.01
C LEU A 233 17.72 6.80 5.36
N LYS A 234 16.78 5.92 5.72
CA LYS A 234 16.65 4.59 5.11
C LYS A 234 15.60 4.61 4.01
N TYR A 235 15.94 4.13 2.82
CA TYR A 235 15.06 4.14 1.64
C TYR A 235 15.17 2.84 0.83
N PRO A 236 14.13 2.45 0.05
CA PRO A 236 14.16 1.21 -0.71
C PRO A 236 15.24 1.24 -1.81
N ASN A 237 15.93 0.11 -2.01
CA ASN A 237 17.02 -0.01 -2.99
C ASN A 237 16.64 0.38 -4.43
N GLY A 238 15.34 0.32 -4.79
CA GLY A 238 14.85 0.76 -6.09
C GLY A 238 14.93 2.27 -6.34
N TRP A 239 15.06 3.10 -5.30
CA TRP A 239 15.09 4.56 -5.41
C TRP A 239 16.52 5.08 -5.65
N LYS A 240 16.66 6.06 -6.54
CA LYS A 240 17.94 6.72 -6.82
C LYS A 240 18.11 7.97 -5.98
N LEU A 241 19.24 8.06 -5.28
CA LEU A 241 19.62 9.21 -4.46
C LEU A 241 20.44 10.20 -5.29
N TYR A 242 20.04 11.47 -5.23
CA TYR A 242 20.74 12.61 -5.78
C TYR A 242 21.07 13.57 -4.64
N THR A 243 22.35 13.91 -4.52
CA THR A 243 22.86 14.81 -3.48
C THR A 243 23.41 16.06 -4.13
N GLU A 244 23.03 17.22 -3.61
CA GLU A 244 23.70 18.47 -3.95
C GLU A 244 24.94 18.66 -3.04
N PRO A 245 26.00 19.34 -3.50
CA PRO A 245 27.11 19.70 -2.63
C PRO A 245 26.60 20.49 -1.41
N VAL A 246 26.93 20.05 -0.20
CA VAL A 246 26.55 20.74 1.04
C VAL A 246 27.25 22.10 1.07
N ARG A 247 26.48 23.18 0.93
CA ARG A 247 26.96 24.56 1.00
C ARG A 247 26.71 25.22 2.35
N ASP A 248 25.78 24.66 3.11
CA ASP A 248 25.34 25.18 4.41
C ASP A 248 25.21 24.01 5.39
N VAL A 249 25.88 24.09 6.53
CA VAL A 249 25.82 23.05 7.57
C VAL A 249 24.48 23.09 8.30
N ASP A 250 23.81 24.25 8.29
CA ASP A 250 22.51 24.42 8.92
C ASP A 250 21.36 23.94 8.01
N ARG A 251 21.64 23.64 6.72
CA ARG A 251 20.65 23.17 5.74
C ARG A 251 21.24 22.16 4.77
N MET A 252 20.82 20.90 4.91
CA MET A 252 21.20 19.82 4.01
C MET A 252 19.98 19.25 3.30
N SER A 253 20.13 18.88 2.03
CA SER A 253 19.04 18.32 1.24
C SER A 253 19.50 17.20 0.32
N VAL A 254 18.64 16.20 0.15
CA VAL A 254 18.79 15.16 -0.88
C VAL A 254 17.47 14.93 -1.60
N THR A 255 17.55 14.45 -2.82
CA THR A 255 16.39 14.06 -3.63
C THR A 255 16.46 12.57 -3.91
N LEU A 256 15.39 11.85 -3.59
CA LEU A 256 15.16 10.47 -3.97
C LEU A 256 14.22 10.44 -5.17
N MET A 257 14.53 9.63 -6.19
CA MET A 257 13.67 9.48 -7.37
C MET A 257 13.34 8.01 -7.60
N SER A 258 12.06 7.73 -7.75
CA SER A 258 11.55 6.44 -8.25
C SER A 258 11.52 6.52 -9.77
N MET A 259 12.27 5.63 -10.43
CA MET A 259 12.40 5.62 -11.89
C MET A 259 11.74 4.36 -12.45
N LYS A 260 11.03 4.49 -13.57
CA LYS A 260 10.43 3.33 -14.21
C LYS A 260 11.52 2.47 -14.86
N GLU A 261 11.62 1.21 -14.46
CA GLU A 261 12.43 0.24 -15.19
C GLU A 261 11.71 -0.17 -16.49
N VAL A 262 12.38 0.00 -17.63
CA VAL A 262 11.91 -0.48 -18.94
C VAL A 262 12.90 -1.53 -19.42
N SER A 263 12.44 -2.77 -19.54
CA SER A 263 13.25 -3.81 -20.16
C SER A 263 13.38 -3.56 -21.66
N ASP A 264 14.60 -3.55 -22.18
CA ASP A 264 14.86 -3.55 -23.62
C ASP A 264 14.34 -4.85 -24.26
N HIS A 265 14.25 -4.89 -25.59
CA HIS A 265 13.91 -6.07 -26.39
C HIS A 265 14.83 -7.28 -26.13
N ARG A 266 15.99 -7.06 -25.49
CA ARG A 266 16.93 -8.10 -25.04
C ARG A 266 16.72 -8.56 -23.59
N GLY A 267 15.70 -8.06 -22.91
CA GLY A 267 15.39 -8.39 -21.52
C GLY A 267 16.30 -7.73 -20.47
N GLN A 268 17.18 -6.81 -20.87
CA GLN A 268 17.99 -6.01 -19.93
C GLN A 268 17.15 -4.84 -19.42
N SER A 269 17.04 -4.68 -18.10
CA SER A 269 16.40 -3.51 -17.49
C SER A 269 17.21 -2.26 -17.82
N ILE A 270 16.67 -1.39 -18.68
CA ILE A 270 17.13 -0.03 -18.87
C ILE A 270 16.26 0.84 -17.95
N ILE A 271 16.91 1.62 -17.09
CA ILE A 271 16.20 2.63 -16.29
C ILE A 271 15.70 3.68 -17.29
N SER A 272 14.39 3.78 -17.46
CA SER A 272 13.82 4.82 -18.31
C SER A 272 13.89 6.18 -17.63
N SER A 273 13.95 7.25 -18.42
CA SER A 273 14.04 8.62 -17.93
C SER A 273 12.74 9.15 -17.29
N SER A 274 11.63 8.39 -17.33
CA SER A 274 10.39 8.85 -16.72
C SER A 274 10.39 8.61 -15.21
N THR A 275 10.38 9.72 -14.48
CA THR A 275 10.28 9.74 -13.02
C THR A 275 8.86 9.39 -12.62
N GLN A 276 8.70 8.36 -11.80
CA GLN A 276 7.40 7.92 -11.28
C GLN A 276 7.08 8.55 -9.93
N ALA A 277 8.09 8.99 -9.19
CA ALA A 277 7.96 9.85 -8.02
C ALA A 277 9.26 10.57 -7.72
N LYS A 278 9.15 11.72 -7.08
CA LYS A 278 10.26 12.50 -6.54
C LYS A 278 10.01 12.74 -5.06
N MET A 279 11.00 12.47 -4.23
CA MET A 279 10.97 12.75 -2.81
C MET A 279 12.13 13.65 -2.42
N ASP A 280 11.85 14.87 -1.99
CA ASP A 280 12.88 15.75 -1.44
C ASP A 280 12.90 15.61 0.09
N VAL A 281 14.10 15.43 0.66
CA VAL A 281 14.33 15.39 2.10
C VAL A 281 15.24 16.55 2.45
N THR A 282 14.86 17.38 3.41
CA THR A 282 15.68 18.49 3.89
C THR A 282 15.75 18.50 5.40
N VAL A 283 16.96 18.68 5.89
CA VAL A 283 17.31 18.74 7.31
C VAL A 283 17.75 20.16 7.60
N ILE A 284 17.10 20.79 8.57
CA ILE A 284 17.34 22.20 8.92
C ILE A 284 17.60 22.32 10.42
N SER A 285 18.68 22.99 10.77
CA SER A 285 18.98 23.34 12.16
C SER A 285 17.91 24.27 12.73
N SER A 286 17.44 23.99 13.93
CA SER A 286 16.52 24.87 14.67
C SER A 286 17.13 26.22 15.03
N ALA A 287 18.47 26.35 14.96
CA ALA A 287 19.19 27.60 15.12
C ALA A 287 19.31 28.41 13.82
N SER A 288 18.81 27.89 12.69
CA SER A 288 18.79 28.64 11.43
C SER A 288 17.91 29.89 11.56
N LYS A 289 18.22 30.91 10.75
CA LYS A 289 17.50 32.20 10.78
C LYS A 289 16.09 32.12 10.22
N ASP A 290 15.80 31.08 9.44
CA ASP A 290 14.53 30.90 8.77
C ASP A 290 13.47 30.35 9.73
N THR A 291 12.28 30.91 9.67
CA THR A 291 11.14 30.37 10.43
C THR A 291 10.60 29.12 9.73
N LEU A 292 9.99 28.21 10.49
CA LEU A 292 9.27 27.05 9.95
C LEU A 292 8.30 27.45 8.82
N VAL A 293 7.59 28.56 9.01
CA VAL A 293 6.65 29.13 8.01
C VAL A 293 7.39 29.57 6.75
N GLY A 294 8.55 30.21 6.90
CA GLY A 294 9.40 30.62 5.78
C GLY A 294 9.89 29.42 4.97
N GLU A 295 10.30 28.34 5.62
CA GLU A 295 10.75 27.12 4.94
C GLU A 295 9.60 26.44 4.18
N VAL A 296 8.42 26.33 4.79
CA VAL A 296 7.22 25.84 4.10
C VAL A 296 6.88 26.70 2.87
N ALA A 297 6.99 28.03 2.99
CA ALA A 297 6.75 28.94 1.85
C ALA A 297 7.77 28.75 0.73
N LYS A 298 9.05 28.52 1.05
CA LYS A 298 10.10 28.20 0.05
C LYS A 298 9.79 26.90 -0.69
N TYR A 299 9.25 25.89 0.00
CA TYR A 299 8.78 24.67 -0.66
C TYR A 299 7.66 24.95 -1.64
N LYS A 300 6.61 25.66 -1.21
CA LYS A 300 5.50 26.05 -2.09
C LYS A 300 6.00 26.76 -3.35
N GLN A 301 6.88 27.75 -3.17
CA GLN A 301 7.46 28.50 -4.28
C GLN A 301 8.30 27.62 -5.21
N LYS A 302 9.09 26.68 -4.67
CA LYS A 302 9.86 25.72 -5.48
C LYS A 302 8.93 24.88 -6.36
N MET A 303 7.79 24.44 -5.83
CA MET A 303 6.82 23.64 -6.60
C MET A 303 6.16 24.46 -7.71
N GLU A 304 5.75 25.69 -7.40
CA GLU A 304 5.17 26.59 -8.39
C GLU A 304 6.16 26.91 -9.52
N LEU A 305 7.45 27.08 -9.21
CA LEU A 305 8.53 27.26 -10.18
C LEU A 305 8.75 26.02 -11.06
N ASP A 306 8.58 24.82 -10.47
CA ASP A 306 8.62 23.54 -11.19
C ASP A 306 7.34 23.30 -12.03
N GLY A 307 6.41 24.26 -12.11
CA GLY A 307 5.19 24.18 -12.92
C GLY A 307 4.02 23.46 -12.23
N MET A 308 4.17 23.12 -10.95
CA MET A 308 3.17 22.40 -10.16
C MET A 308 2.23 23.37 -9.43
N LEU A 309 0.93 23.22 -9.63
CA LEU A 309 -0.09 23.97 -8.92
C LEU A 309 -0.65 23.13 -7.78
N ILE A 310 -0.37 23.53 -6.53
CA ILE A 310 -0.90 22.86 -5.33
C ILE A 310 -2.34 23.33 -5.11
N GLY A 311 -3.29 22.41 -5.11
CA GLY A 311 -4.69 22.73 -4.86
C GLY A 311 -5.08 22.50 -3.40
N LYS A 312 -6.20 21.81 -3.19
CA LYS A 312 -6.84 21.62 -1.90
C LYS A 312 -6.17 20.51 -1.10
N LYS A 313 -6.09 20.73 0.22
CA LYS A 313 -5.81 19.67 1.20
C LYS A 313 -6.86 18.55 1.08
N MET A 314 -6.41 17.35 0.76
CA MET A 314 -7.24 16.16 0.65
C MET A 314 -7.47 15.52 2.01
N GLU A 315 -6.38 15.33 2.77
CA GLU A 315 -6.38 14.56 4.01
C GLU A 315 -5.25 15.04 4.94
N SER A 316 -5.47 14.93 6.24
CA SER A 316 -4.39 14.80 7.23
C SER A 316 -4.52 13.39 7.79
N ASP A 317 -3.59 12.53 7.43
CA ASP A 317 -3.64 11.12 7.84
C ASP A 317 -3.08 11.03 9.27
N ASP A 318 -3.97 10.82 10.23
CA ASP A 318 -3.64 10.60 11.64
C ASP A 318 -3.04 9.20 11.90
N LYS A 319 -2.89 8.38 10.86
CA LYS A 319 -2.45 6.98 10.96
C LYS A 319 -1.00 6.77 10.54
N PHE A 320 -0.24 7.84 10.30
CA PHE A 320 1.20 7.69 10.07
C PHE A 320 1.91 7.21 11.34
N ILE A 321 2.77 6.21 11.16
CA ILE A 321 3.63 5.69 12.21
C ILE A 321 5.03 6.27 11.96
N TYR A 322 5.44 7.17 12.84
CA TYR A 322 6.80 7.73 12.85
C TYR A 322 7.71 6.88 13.74
N ASN A 323 9.02 7.04 13.55
CA ASN A 323 10.01 6.43 14.44
C ASN A 323 9.85 6.95 15.88
N GLU A 324 10.11 6.08 16.86
CA GLU A 324 9.98 6.42 18.29
C GLU A 324 10.90 7.55 18.76
N ASN A 325 11.98 7.83 18.03
CA ASN A 325 12.92 8.91 18.33
C ASN A 325 12.53 10.27 17.70
N VAL A 326 11.40 10.32 17.00
CA VAL A 326 10.82 11.56 16.48
C VAL A 326 9.92 12.16 17.55
N ASP A 327 10.22 13.39 18.00
CA ASP A 327 9.48 14.07 19.06
C ASP A 327 8.08 14.51 18.58
N PHE A 328 7.98 14.91 17.31
CA PHE A 328 6.75 15.33 16.67
C PHE A 328 6.80 15.02 15.17
N GLY A 329 5.70 14.53 14.61
CA GLY A 329 5.53 14.29 13.18
C GLY A 329 4.12 14.67 12.74
N LEU A 330 4.01 15.34 11.60
CA LEU A 330 2.74 15.65 10.96
C LEU A 330 2.88 15.44 9.45
N THR A 331 1.93 14.73 8.85
CA THR A 331 1.84 14.56 7.40
C THR A 331 0.52 15.11 6.88
N GLU A 332 0.61 15.92 5.82
CA GLU A 332 -0.54 16.50 5.12
C GLU A 332 -0.47 16.12 3.63
N ILE A 333 -1.65 15.87 3.05
CA ILE A 333 -1.78 15.43 1.66
C ILE A 333 -2.61 16.46 0.89
N TYR A 334 -2.10 16.88 -0.26
CA TYR A 334 -2.73 17.85 -1.15
C TYR A 334 -2.88 17.28 -2.56
N ASP A 335 -3.89 17.74 -3.27
CA ASP A 335 -3.96 17.55 -4.71
C ASP A 335 -2.99 18.52 -5.42
N GLY A 336 -2.52 18.12 -6.59
CA GLY A 336 -1.63 18.90 -7.41
C GLY A 336 -1.93 18.67 -8.89
N VAL A 337 -1.70 19.69 -9.70
CA VAL A 337 -1.82 19.59 -11.15
C VAL A 337 -0.54 20.10 -11.79
N ASP A 338 -0.01 19.32 -12.72
CA ASP A 338 1.10 19.78 -13.56
C ASP A 338 0.56 20.66 -14.67
N SER A 339 0.81 21.96 -14.57
CA SER A 339 0.35 22.95 -15.56
C SER A 339 1.08 22.84 -16.90
N THR A 340 2.21 22.12 -16.95
CA THR A 340 3.07 21.99 -18.12
C THR A 340 2.80 20.71 -18.92
N ASN A 341 2.20 19.69 -18.29
CA ASN A 341 2.03 18.35 -18.87
C ASN A 341 0.58 17.85 -18.81
N ASP A 342 -0.26 18.39 -19.70
CA ASP A 342 -1.65 17.98 -19.96
C ASP A 342 -2.55 17.92 -18.70
N LEU A 343 -2.25 18.75 -17.69
CA LEU A 343 -2.96 18.78 -16.41
C LEU A 343 -2.98 17.41 -15.72
N SER A 344 -1.90 16.64 -15.84
CA SER A 344 -1.73 15.38 -15.11
C SER A 344 -1.96 15.60 -13.62
N GLU A 345 -2.79 14.76 -13.01
CA GLU A 345 -3.14 14.86 -11.59
C GLU A 345 -2.07 14.19 -10.73
N TYR A 346 -1.58 14.92 -9.73
CA TYR A 346 -0.58 14.46 -8.77
C TYR A 346 -1.12 14.55 -7.35
N GLU A 347 -0.51 13.77 -6.47
CA GLU A 347 -0.64 13.94 -5.03
C GLU A 347 0.67 14.42 -4.44
N PHE A 348 0.51 15.33 -3.50
CA PHE A 348 1.59 15.97 -2.77
C PHE A 348 1.52 15.58 -1.30
N TRP A 349 2.52 14.85 -0.83
CA TRP A 349 2.61 14.34 0.52
C TRP A 349 3.72 15.07 1.25
N PHE A 350 3.34 15.91 2.21
CA PHE A 350 4.27 16.76 2.94
C PHE A 350 4.31 16.36 4.40
N THR A 351 5.50 16.01 4.88
CA THR A 351 5.74 15.63 6.27
C THR A 351 6.73 16.58 6.90
N VAL A 352 6.37 17.08 8.08
CA VAL A 352 7.25 17.82 8.98
C VAL A 352 7.52 16.94 10.20
N MET A 353 8.78 16.72 10.52
CA MET A 353 9.20 16.06 11.75
C MET A 353 10.13 16.96 12.56
N VAL A 354 10.09 16.81 13.87
CA VAL A 354 10.98 17.46 14.83
C VAL A 354 11.67 16.38 15.64
N SER A 355 12.99 16.47 15.77
CA SER A 355 13.74 15.66 16.73
C SER A 355 14.98 16.42 17.16
N GLY A 356 15.16 16.58 18.46
CA GLY A 356 16.28 17.33 19.04
C GLY A 356 16.32 18.78 18.53
N ASN A 357 17.47 19.18 17.98
CA ASN A 357 17.73 20.53 17.48
C ASN A 357 17.46 20.69 15.98
N TYR A 358 16.75 19.76 15.33
CA TYR A 358 16.54 19.78 13.88
C TYR A 358 15.06 19.65 13.49
N TYR A 359 14.74 20.33 12.40
CA TYR A 359 13.50 20.17 11.64
C TYR A 359 13.78 19.34 10.39
N PHE A 360 12.90 18.41 10.11
CA PHE A 360 13.00 17.53 8.94
C PHE A 360 11.76 17.71 8.07
N PHE A 361 11.99 18.00 6.79
CA PHE A 361 10.96 18.21 5.80
C PHE A 361 11.08 17.13 4.73
N LEU A 362 10.03 16.32 4.60
CA LEU A 362 9.97 15.23 3.65
C LEU A 362 8.79 15.44 2.72
N MET A 363 9.08 15.45 1.44
CA MET A 363 8.14 15.91 0.43
C MET A 363 8.08 14.87 -0.69
N LEU A 364 6.97 14.15 -0.84
CA LEU A 364 6.75 13.21 -1.93
C LEU A 364 5.80 13.81 -2.96
N LEU A 365 6.22 13.80 -4.22
CA LEU A 365 5.43 14.03 -5.42
C LEU A 365 5.23 12.70 -6.14
N THR A 366 3.98 12.31 -6.36
CA THR A 366 3.59 11.04 -7.02
C THR A 366 2.32 11.25 -7.84
N PRO A 367 2.07 10.47 -8.92
CA PRO A 367 0.79 10.50 -9.62
C PRO A 367 -0.39 10.32 -8.67
N SER A 368 -1.53 10.93 -9.01
CA SER A 368 -2.78 10.81 -8.27
C SER A 368 -3.23 9.36 -8.16
N ARG A 369 -3.85 8.99 -7.03
CA ARG A 369 -4.46 7.66 -6.83
C ARG A 369 -5.52 7.33 -7.87
N ASP A 370 -6.17 8.34 -8.45
CA ASP A 370 -7.23 8.20 -9.46
C ASP A 370 -6.68 8.12 -10.90
N ASP A 371 -5.44 8.55 -11.13
CA ASP A 371 -4.75 8.45 -12.42
C ASP A 371 -3.99 7.12 -12.55
N ASN A 372 -3.04 6.86 -11.64
CA ASN A 372 -2.24 5.65 -11.65
C ASN A 372 -2.10 5.04 -10.25
N PHE A 373 -3.15 4.33 -9.83
CA PHE A 373 -3.23 3.71 -8.50
C PHE A 373 -2.06 2.78 -8.19
N GLY A 374 -1.58 2.00 -9.17
CA GLY A 374 -0.50 1.04 -8.95
C GLY A 374 0.81 1.73 -8.55
N VAL A 375 1.19 2.77 -9.30
CA VAL A 375 2.38 3.58 -9.02
C VAL A 375 2.20 4.38 -7.72
N TRP A 376 1.04 5.01 -7.55
CA TRP A 376 0.69 5.73 -6.32
C TRP A 376 0.82 4.84 -5.08
N ALA A 377 0.28 3.62 -5.13
CA ALA A 377 0.28 2.70 -3.99
C ALA A 377 1.70 2.27 -3.61
N GLU A 378 2.56 2.01 -4.60
CA GLU A 378 3.97 1.65 -4.37
C GLU A 378 4.74 2.82 -3.77
N ASN A 379 4.59 4.02 -4.32
CA ASN A 379 5.30 5.21 -3.85
C ASN A 379 4.88 5.62 -2.43
N THR A 380 3.56 5.65 -2.16
CA THR A 380 3.04 6.04 -0.84
C THR A 380 3.37 5.03 0.23
N GLN A 381 3.38 3.73 -0.10
CA GLN A 381 3.80 2.69 0.84
C GLN A 381 5.30 2.78 1.15
N ASN A 382 6.14 3.00 0.14
CA ASN A 382 7.57 3.24 0.33
C ASN A 382 7.84 4.49 1.19
N TYR A 383 7.10 5.57 0.95
CA TYR A 383 7.20 6.78 1.76
C TYR A 383 6.83 6.54 3.23
N LYS A 384 5.77 5.77 3.49
CA LYS A 384 5.39 5.35 4.85
C LYS A 384 6.50 4.56 5.53
N GLU A 385 7.16 3.64 4.81
CA GLU A 385 8.31 2.91 5.37
C GLU A 385 9.52 3.80 5.63
N ILE A 386 9.82 4.77 4.76
CA ILE A 386 10.91 5.73 4.97
C ILE A 386 10.67 6.51 6.26
N LEU A 387 9.46 7.02 6.47
CA LEU A 387 9.08 7.74 7.69
C LEU A 387 9.19 6.89 8.96
N LYS A 388 8.76 5.62 8.88
CA LYS A 388 8.83 4.68 10.00
C LYS A 388 10.28 4.34 10.39
N ASN A 389 11.18 4.27 9.41
CA ASN A 389 12.59 3.92 9.59
C ASN A 389 13.52 5.13 9.73
N PHE A 390 12.95 6.34 9.74
CA PHE A 390 13.65 7.60 9.88
C PHE A 390 14.29 7.71 11.27
N THR A 391 15.62 7.70 11.37
CA THR A 391 16.31 7.55 12.67
C THR A 391 17.20 8.75 12.98
N PRO A 392 16.72 9.73 13.77
CA PRO A 392 17.57 10.77 14.34
C PRO A 392 18.74 10.16 15.14
N MET A 393 19.93 10.70 14.96
CA MET A 393 21.17 10.23 15.58
C MET A 393 21.57 11.11 16.77
N ALA A 394 22.60 10.68 17.52
CA ALA A 394 23.08 11.42 18.69
C ALA A 394 23.44 12.89 18.40
N GLY A 395 23.98 13.19 17.21
CA GLY A 395 24.28 14.56 16.80
C GLY A 395 23.06 15.46 16.66
N ALA A 396 21.85 14.90 16.49
CA ALA A 396 20.62 15.68 16.51
C ALA A 396 20.31 16.27 17.90
N PHE A 397 20.85 15.67 18.98
CA PHE A 397 20.54 16.01 20.36
C PHE A 397 21.65 16.73 21.11
N MET A 398 22.83 16.90 20.49
CA MET A 398 23.91 17.62 21.16
C MET A 398 23.57 19.11 21.24
N GLU A 399 23.52 19.64 22.47
CA GLU A 399 23.63 21.08 22.69
C GLU A 399 25.00 21.50 22.17
N ARG A 400 25.02 22.51 21.29
CA ARG A 400 26.27 23.20 20.98
C ARG A 400 26.66 23.94 22.27
N ASP A 401 27.46 23.28 23.10
CA ASP A 401 28.21 23.91 24.19
C ASP A 401 29.06 25.02 23.55
N TYR A 402 28.54 26.25 23.56
CA TYR A 402 29.25 27.46 23.18
C TYR A 402 29.27 28.44 24.34
#